data_AF-A0A3N5GAH4-F1
#
_entry.id   AF-A0A3N5GAH4-F1
#
_cell.length_a   1.000
_cell.length_b   1.000
_cell.length_c   1.000
_cell.angle_alpha   90.00
_cell.angle_beta   90.00
_cell.angle_gamma   90.00
#
_symmetry.space_group_name_H-M   'P 1'
#
loop_
_entity.id
_entity.type
_entity.pdbx_description
1 polymer ?
#
loop_
_entity_poly.entity_id
_entity_poly.type
_entity_poly.pdbx_seq_one_letter_code
_entity_poly.pdbx_strand_id
1 'polypeptide(L)' 'MTIKKGWTGRLYEDFEVGDVYEHPLGRTVSSADNTWFTLLTLNTNPIHFDQHYAAKTEFGKPLV' A
#
# COMPACT_ATOMS: atom_id res chain seq x y z
N MET A 1 -22.84 2.53 -11.89
CA MET A 1 -22.01 1.98 -10.81
C MET A 1 -22.53 2.54 -9.51
N THR A 2 -22.94 1.69 -8.58
CA THR A 2 -23.49 2.13 -7.29
C THR A 2 -22.36 2.08 -6.27
N ILE A 3 -22.00 3.23 -5.70
CA ILE A 3 -21.00 3.29 -4.61
C ILE A 3 -21.69 2.77 -3.34
N LYS A 4 -21.22 1.64 -2.81
CA LYS A 4 -21.79 1.04 -1.60
C LYS A 4 -21.13 1.63 -0.36
N LYS A 5 -21.92 1.87 0.70
CA LYS A 5 -21.43 2.35 2.00
C LYS A 5 -20.37 1.37 2.55
N GLY A 6 -19.33 1.91 3.19
CA GLY A 6 -18.09 1.22 3.58
C GLY A 6 -18.22 -0.07 4.42
N TRP A 7 -17.09 -0.67 4.74
CA TRP A 7 -17.00 -2.05 5.26
C TRP A 7 -17.64 -2.22 6.65
N THR A 8 -18.74 -2.97 6.72
CA THR A 8 -19.45 -3.36 7.97
C THR A 8 -19.53 -4.88 8.15
N GLY A 9 -18.67 -5.64 7.48
CA GLY A 9 -18.88 -7.08 7.25
C GLY A 9 -19.96 -7.33 6.18
N ARG A 10 -19.76 -8.35 5.34
CA ARG A 10 -20.67 -8.75 4.26
C ARG A 10 -20.62 -10.27 4.08
N LEU A 11 -21.73 -10.84 3.66
CA LEU A 11 -21.82 -12.22 3.19
C LEU A 11 -21.79 -12.25 1.66
N TYR A 12 -21.73 -13.45 1.09
CA TYR A 12 -21.63 -13.63 -0.37
C TYR A 12 -22.83 -13.03 -1.12
N GLU A 13 -24.03 -13.12 -0.53
CA GLU A 13 -25.29 -12.62 -1.08
C GLU A 13 -25.41 -11.09 -1.12
N ASP A 14 -24.53 -10.34 -0.45
CA ASP A 14 -24.57 -8.87 -0.41
C ASP A 14 -23.90 -8.22 -1.63
N PHE A 15 -23.24 -9.02 -2.49
CA PHE A 15 -22.44 -8.53 -3.60
C PHE A 15 -23.21 -8.54 -4.93
N GLU A 16 -23.16 -7.41 -5.65
CA GLU A 16 -23.69 -7.28 -7.00
C GLU A 16 -22.56 -6.95 -7.99
N VAL A 17 -22.65 -7.49 -9.21
CA VAL A 17 -21.65 -7.22 -10.25
C VAL A 17 -21.63 -5.73 -10.58
N GLY A 18 -20.43 -5.14 -10.53
CA GLY A 18 -20.22 -3.71 -10.79
C GLY A 18 -20.30 -2.81 -9.56
N ASP A 19 -20.42 -3.39 -8.37
CA ASP A 19 -20.28 -2.64 -7.12
C ASP A 19 -18.88 -2.05 -6.96
N VAL A 20 -18.82 -0.84 -6.40
CA VAL A 20 -17.58 -0.17 -6.01
C VAL A 20 -17.60 0.05 -4.50
N TYR A 21 -16.56 -0.46 -3.82
CA TYR A 21 -16.41 -0.42 -2.37
C TYR A 21 -15.17 0.39 -1.99
N GLU A 22 -15.38 1.61 -1.51
CA GLU A 22 -14.28 2.44 -1.01
C GLU A 22 -13.95 2.09 0.44
N HIS A 23 -12.67 1.82 0.70
CA HIS A 23 -12.19 1.60 2.06
C HIS A 23 -12.23 2.92 2.84
N PRO A 24 -12.81 2.97 4.05
CA PRO A 24 -13.05 4.23 4.76
C PRO A 24 -11.78 4.89 5.30
N LEU A 25 -10.68 4.14 5.42
CA LEU A 25 -9.42 4.63 5.94
C LEU A 25 -8.39 4.75 4.81
N GLY A 26 -7.73 5.91 4.76
CA GLY A 26 -6.44 6.08 4.09
C GLY A 26 -5.30 5.97 5.09
N ARG A 27 -4.12 5.52 4.64
CA ARG A 27 -2.92 5.43 5.46
C ARG A 27 -1.74 6.05 4.71
N THR A 28 -1.12 7.08 5.28
CA THR A 28 0.14 7.61 4.78
C THR A 28 1.23 6.56 4.96
N VAL A 29 1.92 6.22 3.88
CA VAL A 29 3.10 5.35 3.93
C VAL A 29 4.32 6.20 4.24
N SER A 30 5.07 5.79 5.25
CA SER A 30 6.29 6.45 5.72
C SER A 30 7.52 5.60 5.42
N SER A 31 8.71 6.18 5.58
CA SER A 31 9.96 5.43 5.49
C SER A 31 10.06 4.29 6.51
N ALA A 32 9.40 4.42 7.66
CA ALA A 32 9.38 3.38 8.68
C ALA A 32 8.71 2.10 8.14
N ASP A 33 7.65 2.23 7.34
CA ASP A 33 6.92 1.10 6.78
C ASP A 33 7.80 0.27 5.84
N ASN A 34 8.58 0.96 5.01
CA ASN A 34 9.54 0.31 4.10
C ASN A 34 10.64 -0.44 4.84
N THR A 35 11.21 0.19 5.88
CA THR A 35 12.22 -0.45 6.72
C THR A 35 11.64 -1.69 7.41
N TRP A 36 10.45 -1.57 8.00
CA TRP A 36 9.79 -2.68 8.66
C TRP A 36 9.47 -3.82 7.69
N PHE A 37 8.91 -3.51 6.52
CA PHE A 37 8.59 -4.52 5.53
C PHE A 37 9.84 -5.22 4.99
N THR A 38 10.92 -4.47 4.78
CA THR A 38 12.23 -5.01 4.44
C THR A 38 12.72 -6.02 5.48
N LEU A 39 12.66 -5.67 6.76
CA LEU A 39 13.11 -6.54 7.86
C LEU A 39 12.22 -7.79 7.98
N LEU A 40 10.90 -7.64 7.82
CA LEU A 40 9.94 -8.74 7.91
C LEU A 40 10.09 -9.75 6.76
N THR A 41 10.45 -9.27 5.57
CA THR A 41 10.52 -10.09 4.35
C THR A 41 11.94 -10.45 3.91
N LEU A 42 12.96 -9.94 4.61
CA LEU A 42 14.36 -9.95 4.18
C LEU A 42 14.55 -9.41 2.75
N ASN A 43 13.84 -8.35 2.38
CA ASN A 43 14.07 -7.69 1.09
C ASN A 43 15.42 -6.95 1.08
N THR A 44 16.43 -7.50 0.44
CA THR A 44 17.78 -6.92 0.43
C THR A 44 18.01 -5.86 -0.65
N ASN A 45 16.98 -5.49 -1.44
CA ASN A 45 17.15 -4.49 -2.49
C ASN A 45 17.27 -3.06 -1.91
N PRO A 46 18.43 -2.39 -2.06
CA PRO A 46 18.70 -1.10 -1.42
C PRO A 46 17.77 0.04 -1.88
N ILE A 47 17.06 -0.12 -3.00
CA ILE A 47 16.13 0.90 -3.50
C ILE A 47 15.00 1.22 -2.52
N HIS A 48 14.71 0.33 -1.57
CA HIS A 48 13.62 0.52 -0.60
C HIS A 48 14.06 1.18 0.71
N PHE A 49 15.36 1.19 1.04
CA PHE A 49 15.82 1.61 2.38
C PHE A 49 17.12 2.43 2.39
N ASP A 50 17.88 2.49 1.30
CA ASP A 50 19.09 3.31 1.20
C ASP A 50 18.80 4.59 0.40
N GLN A 51 18.74 5.72 1.11
CA GLN A 51 18.51 7.03 0.50
C GLN A 51 19.62 7.47 -0.46
N HIS A 52 20.88 7.17 -0.14
CA HIS A 52 22.02 7.57 -0.96
C HIS A 52 22.10 6.74 -2.24
N TYR A 53 21.77 5.45 -2.17
CA TYR A 53 21.59 4.62 -3.36
C TYR A 53 20.42 5.14 -4.20
N ALA A 54 19.25 5.35 -3.58
CA ALA A 54 18.04 5.74 -4.30
C ALA A 54 18.17 7.12 -4.98
N ALA A 55 18.91 8.07 -4.40
CA ALA A 55 19.20 9.38 -5.00
C ALA A 55 19.94 9.30 -6.35
N LYS A 56 20.58 8.17 -6.66
CA LYS A 56 21.30 7.94 -7.92
C LYS A 56 20.45 7.25 -8.99
N THR A 57 19.23 6.85 -8.63
CA THR A 57 18.25 6.23 -9.54
C THR A 57 17.34 7.30 -10.15
N GLU A 58 16.56 6.93 -11.16
CA GLU A 58 15.58 7.83 -11.79
C GLU A 58 14.50 8.34 -10.80
N PHE A 59 14.28 7.62 -9.70
CA PHE A 59 13.28 7.97 -8.70
C PHE A 59 13.76 9.08 -7.73
N GLY A 60 15.08 9.21 -7.54
CA GLY A 60 15.69 10.20 -6.64
C GLY A 60 15.40 10.02 -5.14
N LYS A 61 14.60 9.02 -4.75
CA LYS A 61 14.20 8.72 -3.36
C LYS A 61 13.84 7.24 -3.22
N PRO A 62 13.84 6.67 -1.99
CA PRO A 62 13.44 5.29 -1.79
C PRO A 62 12.04 4.98 -2.33
N LEU A 63 11.90 3.81 -2.98
CA LEU A 63 10.63 3.33 -3.50
C LEU A 63 9.82 2.64 -2.41
N VAL A 64 8.56 3.07 -2.25
CA VAL A 64 7.52 2.49 -1.37
C VAL A 64 6.51 1.72 -2.21
#